data_AF-A0A3P7IFQ6-F1
#
_entry.id   AF-A0A3P7IFQ6-F1
#
_cell.length_a   1.000
_cell.length_b   1.000
_cell.length_c   1.000
_cell.angle_alpha   90.00
_cell.angle_beta   90.00
_cell.angle_gamma   90.00
#
_symmetry.space_group_name_H-M   'P 1'
#
loop_
_entity.id
_entity.type
_entity.pdbx_description
1 polymer ?
#
loop_
_entity_poly.entity_id
_entity_poly.type
_entity_poly.pdbx_seq_one_letter_code
_entity_poly.pdbx_strand_id
1 'polypeptide(L)' 'MSGPGERFHVLAQLDHLHSKYTGTGHADTTRYEWLTNHHPGMTSFIAIVENESRARTRYNLLNRMILPCGPPPEKSPLDD' A
#
# COMPACT_ATOMS: atom_id res chain seq x y z
N MET A 1 -14.28 -4.69 -30.82
CA MET A 1 -13.02 -5.40 -30.51
C MET A 1 -11.93 -4.36 -30.53
N SER A 2 -11.39 -4.00 -29.35
CA SER A 2 -10.42 -2.92 -29.18
C SER A 2 -9.07 -3.33 -29.78
N GLY A 3 -8.49 -2.46 -30.62
CA GLY A 3 -7.28 -2.76 -31.40
C GLY A 3 -6.01 -2.81 -30.53
N PRO A 4 -4.90 -3.38 -31.02
CA PRO A 4 -3.66 -3.53 -30.25
C PRO A 4 -3.15 -2.21 -29.63
N GLY A 5 -3.31 -1.09 -30.34
CA GLY A 5 -2.86 0.23 -29.88
C GLY A 5 -3.66 0.81 -28.70
N GLU A 6 -4.93 0.47 -28.54
CA GLU A 6 -5.75 0.95 -27.43
C GLU A 6 -5.33 0.30 -26.09
N ARG A 7 -4.90 -0.97 -26.13
CA ARG A 7 -4.40 -1.68 -24.93
C ARG A 7 -3.10 -1.09 -24.38
N PHE A 8 -2.16 -0.72 -25.25
CA PHE A 8 -0.91 -0.07 -24.82
C PHE A 8 -1.17 1.30 -24.19
N HIS A 9 -2.18 2.03 -24.67
CA HIS A 9 -2.57 3.30 -24.07
C HIS A 9 -3.14 3.10 -22.66
N VAL A 10 -3.98 2.10 -22.45
CA VAL A 10 -4.56 1.80 -21.12
C VAL A 10 -3.48 1.43 -20.11
N LEU A 11 -2.48 0.60 -20.50
CA LEU A 11 -1.37 0.25 -19.60
C LEU A 11 -0.52 1.46 -19.23
N ALA A 12 -0.21 2.34 -20.19
CA ALA A 12 0.55 3.56 -19.92
C ALA A 12 -0.19 4.52 -18.96
N GLN A 13 -1.51 4.60 -19.04
CA GLN A 13 -2.32 5.39 -18.11
C GLN A 13 -2.31 4.81 -16.69
N LEU A 14 -2.36 3.49 -16.58
CA LEU A 14 -2.30 2.79 -15.30
C LEU A 14 -0.92 2.95 -14.64
N ASP A 15 0.16 2.81 -15.41
CA ASP A 15 1.53 3.05 -14.95
C ASP A 15 1.73 4.51 -14.49
N HIS A 16 1.15 5.45 -15.22
CA HIS A 16 1.13 6.85 -14.80
C HIS A 16 0.46 7.01 -13.43
N LEU A 17 -0.69 6.36 -13.21
CA LEU A 17 -1.42 6.43 -11.94
C LEU A 17 -0.60 5.78 -10.79
N HIS A 18 0.00 4.62 -11.04
CA HIS A 18 0.88 3.93 -10.09
C HIS A 18 2.08 4.80 -9.67
N SER A 19 2.67 5.56 -10.61
CA SER A 19 3.79 6.45 -10.30
C SER A 19 3.42 7.65 -9.43
N LYS A 20 2.17 8.13 -9.55
CA LYS A 20 1.71 9.37 -8.91
C LYS A 20 1.05 9.11 -7.55
N TYR A 21 0.36 7.99 -7.41
CA TYR A 21 -0.43 7.68 -6.22
C TYR A 21 -0.03 6.31 -5.67
N THR A 22 0.78 6.34 -4.61
CA THR A 22 1.15 5.14 -3.85
C THR A 22 -0.11 4.44 -3.33
N GLY A 23 -0.17 3.12 -3.49
CA GLY A 23 -1.33 2.31 -3.09
C GLY A 23 -2.40 2.14 -4.19
N THR A 24 -2.18 2.66 -5.39
CA THR A 24 -3.02 2.30 -6.55
C THR A 24 -2.83 0.81 -6.86
N GLY A 25 -3.93 0.05 -6.86
CA GLY A 25 -3.93 -1.39 -7.12
C GLY A 25 -4.37 -1.75 -8.54
N HIS A 26 -4.16 -3.02 -8.89
CA HIS A 26 -4.60 -3.67 -10.12
C HIS A 26 -5.17 -5.06 -9.81
N ALA A 27 -5.65 -5.77 -10.83
CA ALA A 27 -6.32 -7.08 -10.65
C ALA A 27 -5.42 -8.13 -9.96
N ASP A 28 -4.11 -8.04 -10.16
CA ASP A 28 -3.13 -8.98 -9.63
C ASP A 28 -2.47 -8.50 -8.33
N THR A 29 -2.97 -7.41 -7.72
CA THR A 29 -2.45 -6.94 -6.43
C THR A 29 -2.66 -8.00 -5.35
N THR A 30 -1.56 -8.42 -4.74
CA THR A 30 -1.57 -9.44 -3.70
C THR A 30 -2.20 -8.92 -2.41
N ARG A 31 -2.69 -9.83 -1.57
CA ARG A 31 -3.18 -9.48 -0.23
C ARG A 31 -2.13 -8.72 0.59
N TYR A 32 -0.86 -9.09 0.45
CA TYR A 32 0.25 -8.47 1.17
C TYR A 32 0.46 -7.01 0.74
N GLU A 33 0.47 -6.74 -0.56
CA GLU A 33 0.59 -5.39 -1.12
C GLU A 33 -0.60 -4.51 -0.71
N TRP A 34 -1.82 -5.06 -0.75
CA TRP A 34 -3.02 -4.34 -0.32
C TRP A 34 -2.95 -3.94 1.16
N LEU A 35 -2.63 -4.89 2.05
CA LEU A 35 -2.56 -4.65 3.50
C LEU A 35 -1.45 -3.65 3.86
N THR A 36 -0.30 -3.74 3.18
CA THR A 36 0.83 -2.83 3.44
C THR A 36 0.49 -1.37 3.11
N ASN A 37 -0.34 -1.14 2.09
CA ASN A 37 -0.79 0.19 1.71
C ASN A 37 -1.96 0.73 2.57
N HIS A 38 -2.60 -0.11 3.38
CA HIS A 38 -3.72 0.29 4.21
C HIS A 38 -3.25 0.83 5.57
N HIS A 39 -3.43 2.13 5.82
CA HIS A 39 -3.10 2.75 7.11
C HIS A 39 -4.30 3.49 7.74
N PRO A 40 -4.76 3.10 8.94
CA PRO A 40 -5.87 3.79 9.61
C PRO A 40 -5.48 5.19 10.10
N GLY A 41 -6.32 6.18 9.81
CA GLY A 41 -6.05 7.61 10.05
C GLY A 41 -6.47 8.14 11.42
N MET A 42 -6.11 7.49 12.53
CA MET A 42 -6.61 7.86 13.88
C MET A 42 -5.53 8.09 14.94
N THR A 43 -4.53 8.93 14.66
CA THR A 43 -3.44 9.23 15.63
C THR A 43 -3.93 9.84 16.95
N SER A 44 -4.92 10.74 16.92
CA SER A 44 -5.41 11.41 18.13
C SER A 44 -6.10 10.45 19.09
N PHE A 45 -6.89 9.53 18.55
CA PHE A 45 -7.58 8.51 19.33
C PHE A 45 -6.57 7.56 19.98
N ILE A 46 -5.59 7.09 19.20
CA ILE A 46 -4.52 6.20 19.70
C ILE A 46 -3.72 6.89 20.81
N ALA A 47 -3.34 8.16 20.64
CA ALA A 47 -2.59 8.90 21.65
C ALA A 47 -3.32 9.01 23.00
N ILE A 48 -4.66 9.18 22.97
CA ILE A 48 -5.49 9.23 24.19
C ILE A 48 -5.55 7.85 24.84
N VAL A 49 -5.80 6.80 24.06
CA VAL A 49 -5.93 5.42 24.58
C VAL A 49 -4.61 4.91 25.16
N GLU A 50 -3.49 5.20 24.51
CA GLU A 50 -2.15 4.79 24.96
C GLU A 50 -1.58 5.72 26.05
N ASN A 51 -2.28 6.81 26.37
CA ASN A 51 -1.82 7.86 27.31
C ASN A 51 -0.41 8.38 26.97
N GLU A 52 -0.15 8.61 25.68
CA GLU A 52 1.10 9.16 25.19
C GLU A 52 0.89 10.54 24.55
N SER A 53 1.97 11.32 24.45
CA SER A 53 1.92 12.56 23.68
C SER A 53 1.71 12.25 22.20
N ARG A 54 0.97 13.11 21.49
CA ARG A 54 0.74 12.99 20.04
C ARG A 54 2.03 12.83 19.24
N ALA A 55 3.11 13.48 19.69
CA ALA A 55 4.42 13.41 19.06
C ALA A 55 5.04 12.01 19.20
N ARG A 56 4.94 11.39 20.39
CA ARG A 56 5.45 10.05 20.64
C ARG A 56 4.66 8.99 19.89
N THR A 57 3.33 9.07 19.91
CA THR A 57 2.48 8.17 19.11
C THR A 57 2.79 8.29 17.61
N ARG A 58 2.95 9.51 17.08
CA ARG A 58 3.34 9.72 15.68
C ARG A 58 4.71 9.09 15.37
N TYR A 59 5.69 9.28 16.24
CA TYR A 59 7.01 8.67 16.08
C TYR A 59 6.92 7.14 16.04
N ASN A 60 6.17 6.54 16.96
CA ASN A 60 5.96 5.09 17.02
C ASN A 60 5.24 4.56 15.77
N LEU A 61 4.21 5.26 15.29
CA LEU A 61 3.48 4.89 14.08
C LEU A 61 4.35 4.98 12.83
N LEU A 62 5.17 6.02 12.70
CA LEU A 62 6.12 6.16 11.58
C LEU A 62 7.15 5.02 11.56
N ASN A 63 7.70 4.63 12.72
CA ASN A 63 8.63 3.51 12.80
C ASN A 63 8.00 2.18 12.37
N ARG A 64 6.69 2.00 12.61
CA ARG A 64 5.94 0.80 12.20
C ARG A 64 5.64 0.75 10.69
N MET A 65 5.95 1.80 9.92
CA MET A 65 5.70 1.83 8.47
C MET A 65 6.73 1.05 7.62
N ILE A 66 7.89 0.68 8.18
CA ILE A 66 8.97 0.01 7.42
C ILE A 66 8.54 -1.41 7.00
N LEU A 67 7.83 -2.12 7.87
CA LEU A 67 7.35 -3.48 7.62
C LEU A 67 6.07 -3.76 8.43
N PRO A 68 4.96 -3.07 8.10
CA PRO A 68 3.76 -3.08 8.95
C PRO A 68 3.10 -4.47 9.02
N CYS A 69 3.27 -5.30 8.00
CA CYS A 69 2.64 -6.61 7.87
C CYS A 69 3.62 -7.79 8.03
N GLY A 70 4.85 -7.53 8.52
CA GLY A 70 5.91 -8.54 8.54
C GLY A 70 6.50 -8.80 7.16
N PRO A 71 7.42 -9.78 7.01
CA PRO A 71 8.05 -10.08 5.73
C PRO A 71 7.02 -10.55 4.70
N PRO A 72 7.24 -10.27 3.40
CA PRO A 72 6.36 -10.74 2.34
C PRO A 72 6.28 -12.27 2.31
N PRO A 73 5.14 -12.85 1.93
CA PRO A 73 5.01 -14.29 1.78
C PRO A 73 5.97 -14.82 0.72
N GLU A 74 6.37 -16.09 0.84
CA GLU A 74 7.14 -16.76 -0.20
C GLU A 74 6.36 -16.74 -1.51
N LYS A 75 7.01 -16.31 -2.59
CA LYS A 75 6.40 -16.32 -3.92
C LYS A 75 6.10 -17.76 -4.29
N SER A 76 4.92 -18.03 -4.85
CA SER A 76 4.65 -19.37 -5.35
C SER A 76 5.54 -19.63 -6.57
N PRO A 77 5.98 -20.88 -6.83
CA PRO A 77 6.70 -21.23 -8.04
C PRO A 77 5.91 -20.99 -9.36
N LEU A 78 4.65 -20.59 -9.25
CA LEU A 78 3.77 -20.26 -10.37
C LEU A 78 3.69 -18.75 -10.64
N ASP A 79 4.27 -17.92 -9.75
CA ASP A 79 4.32 -16.46 -9.86
C ASP A 79 5.65 -15.95 -10.47
N ASP A 80 6.48 -16.87 -11.00
CA ASP A 80 7.72 -16.59 -11.75
C ASP A 80 7.48 -16.45 -13.27
#